data_AF-A0A9E3X940-F1
#
_entry.id   AF-A0A9E3X940-F1
#
_cell.length_a   1.000
_cell.length_b   1.000
_cell.length_c   1.000
_cell.angle_alpha   90.00
_cell.angle_beta   90.00
_cell.angle_gamma   90.00
#
_symmetry.space_group_name_H-M   'P 1'
#
loop_
_entity.id
_entity.type
_entity.pdbx_description
1 polymer ?
#
loop_
_entity_poly.entity_id
_entity_poly.type
_entity_poly.pdbx_seq_one_letter_code
_entity_poly.pdbx_strand_id
1 'polypeptide(L)'
;PPGDQFKQIPDYHQAEYEPETELALLYQKYPAIPALPDLSGPDAAKWLTHFPNDPRVSGPVITLDYIFYSRLLALQHAAVRHHDTLHISDHLPVVGHFRLPEGGI
;
A
#
# COMPACT_ATOMS: atom_id res chain seq x y z
N PRO A 1 6.22 -3.73 -4.73
CA PRO A 1 4.84 -3.36 -5.16
C PRO A 1 4.63 -3.84 -6.60
N PRO A 2 3.49 -4.42 -6.96
CA PRO A 2 3.20 -4.75 -8.36
C PRO A 2 3.06 -3.47 -9.20
N GLY A 3 3.36 -3.58 -10.49
CA GLY A 3 3.22 -2.48 -11.45
C GLY A 3 4.39 -1.48 -11.43
N ASP A 4 4.12 -0.24 -11.83
CA ASP A 4 5.18 0.73 -12.13
C ASP A 4 5.74 1.46 -10.91
N GLN A 5 5.22 1.22 -9.70
CA GLN A 5 5.73 1.89 -8.49
C GLN A 5 7.21 1.57 -8.26
N PHE A 6 7.66 0.36 -8.62
CA PHE A 6 9.09 0.00 -8.53
C PHE A 6 9.99 0.99 -9.28
N LYS A 7 9.55 1.45 -10.46
CA LYS A 7 10.29 2.41 -11.30
C LYS A 7 10.34 3.82 -10.71
N GLN A 8 9.52 4.09 -9.70
CA GLN A 8 9.45 5.38 -9.01
C GLN A 8 10.31 5.40 -7.74
N ILE A 9 10.83 4.24 -7.31
CA ILE A 9 11.74 4.13 -6.17
C ILE A 9 13.10 4.74 -6.58
N PRO A 10 13.74 5.55 -5.72
CA PRO A 10 15.10 6.02 -5.98
C PRO A 10 16.06 4.86 -6.28
N ASP A 11 16.94 5.01 -7.28
CA ASP A 11 17.80 3.93 -7.76
C ASP A 11 18.63 3.26 -6.66
N TYR A 12 19.06 4.04 -5.65
CA TYR A 12 19.83 3.54 -4.52
C TYR A 12 19.04 2.67 -3.54
N HIS A 13 17.71 2.61 -3.65
CA HIS A 13 16.83 1.72 -2.91
C HIS A 13 16.27 0.57 -3.77
N GLN A 14 16.35 0.64 -5.10
CA GLN A 14 15.77 -0.40 -5.97
C GLN A 14 16.36 -1.80 -5.71
N ALA A 15 17.63 -1.89 -5.33
CA ALA A 15 18.29 -3.16 -5.01
C ALA A 15 17.71 -3.88 -3.76
N GLU A 16 16.92 -3.18 -2.95
CA GLU A 16 16.27 -3.72 -1.75
C GLU A 16 14.90 -4.36 -2.06
N TYR A 17 14.41 -4.20 -3.29
CA TYR A 17 13.07 -4.62 -3.67
C TYR A 17 13.07 -5.50 -4.92
N GLU A 18 12.14 -6.45 -4.96
CA GLU A 18 11.91 -7.25 -6.16
C GLU A 18 10.98 -6.49 -7.13
N PRO A 19 11.35 -6.38 -8.43
CA PRO A 19 10.51 -5.70 -9.42
C PRO A 19 9.25 -6.49 -9.76
N GLU A 20 9.32 -7.83 -9.70
CA GLU A 20 8.17 -8.72 -9.80
C GLU A 20 7.85 -9.31 -8.43
N THR A 21 6.60 -9.23 -8.02
CA THR A 21 6.17 -9.69 -6.68
C THR A 21 5.06 -10.72 -6.80
N GLU A 22 5.01 -11.65 -5.86
CA GLU A 22 3.95 -12.66 -5.75
C GLU A 22 2.56 -12.03 -5.49
N LEU A 23 2.53 -10.74 -5.11
CA LEU A 23 1.30 -9.97 -4.92
C LEU A 23 0.43 -9.94 -6.17
N ALA A 24 1.01 -10.05 -7.37
CA ALA A 24 0.24 -10.11 -8.62
C ALA A 24 -0.82 -11.23 -8.60
N LEU A 25 -0.52 -12.38 -7.98
CA LEU A 25 -1.46 -13.49 -7.82
C LEU A 25 -2.59 -13.15 -6.85
N LEU A 26 -2.28 -12.41 -5.77
CA LEU A 26 -3.29 -11.98 -4.79
C LEU A 26 -4.25 -10.95 -5.41
N TYR A 27 -3.74 -9.99 -6.19
CA TYR A 27 -4.55 -9.01 -6.92
C TYR A 27 -5.48 -9.64 -7.96
N GLN A 28 -5.10 -10.78 -8.55
CA GLN A 28 -6.01 -11.53 -9.43
C GLN A 28 -7.18 -12.15 -8.66
N LYS A 29 -6.97 -12.54 -7.40
CA LYS A 29 -7.95 -13.29 -6.61
C LYS A 29 -8.83 -12.40 -5.75
N TYR A 30 -8.26 -11.39 -5.10
CA TYR A 30 -8.93 -10.58 -4.08
C TYR A 30 -8.84 -9.08 -4.40
N PRO A 31 -9.89 -8.30 -4.07
CA PRO A 31 -9.76 -6.87 -3.88
C PRO A 31 -8.66 -6.54 -2.85
N ALA A 32 -8.02 -5.39 -3.03
CA ALA A 32 -6.91 -4.95 -2.18
C ALA A 32 -6.99 -3.45 -1.86
N ILE A 33 -6.37 -3.10 -0.74
CA ILE A 33 -6.00 -1.72 -0.37
C ILE A 33 -4.48 -1.67 -0.28
N PRO A 34 -3.79 -0.76 -1.00
CA PRO A 34 -4.32 0.04 -2.11
C PRO A 34 -4.75 -0.82 -3.31
N ALA A 35 -5.62 -0.29 -4.17
CA ALA A 35 -5.93 -0.93 -5.45
C ALA A 35 -4.74 -0.77 -6.44
N LEU A 36 -4.71 -1.52 -7.54
CA LEU A 36 -3.61 -1.41 -8.51
C LEU A 36 -3.40 0.04 -9.04
N PRO A 37 -4.47 0.79 -9.42
CA PRO A 37 -4.28 2.17 -9.90
C PRO A 37 -3.76 3.12 -8.82
N ASP A 38 -3.99 2.81 -7.54
CA ASP A 38 -3.53 3.62 -6.41
C ASP A 38 -2.00 3.54 -6.23
N LEU A 39 -1.35 2.48 -6.73
CA LEU A 39 0.09 2.27 -6.56
C LEU A 39 0.96 3.15 -7.47
N SER A 40 0.47 3.51 -8.66
CA SER A 40 1.24 4.25 -9.68
C SER A 40 0.49 5.42 -10.30
N GLY A 41 -0.75 5.68 -9.88
CA GLY A 41 -1.55 6.80 -10.36
C GLY A 41 -1.09 8.17 -9.82
N PRO A 42 -1.76 9.26 -10.24
CA PRO A 42 -1.41 10.63 -9.82
C PRO A 42 -1.40 10.84 -8.30
N ASP A 43 -2.17 10.03 -7.57
CA ASP A 43 -2.33 10.09 -6.13
C ASP A 43 -1.49 9.04 -5.37
N ALA A 44 -0.55 8.36 -6.05
CA ALA A 44 0.23 7.27 -5.45
C ALA A 44 0.98 7.65 -4.17
N ALA A 45 1.42 8.90 -4.06
CA ALA A 45 2.06 9.43 -2.86
C ALA A 45 1.19 9.28 -1.59
N LYS A 46 -0.14 9.31 -1.73
CA LYS A 46 -1.08 9.12 -0.61
C LYS A 46 -1.09 7.69 -0.08
N TRP A 47 -0.57 6.74 -0.86
CA TRP A 47 -0.59 5.30 -0.59
C TRP A 47 0.77 4.72 -0.21
N LEU A 48 1.81 5.54 -0.10
CA LEU A 48 3.12 5.10 0.37
C LEU A 48 3.06 4.75 1.85
N THR A 49 3.62 3.60 2.23
CA THR A 49 3.51 3.06 3.59
C THR A 49 4.83 2.89 4.30
N HIS A 50 5.98 3.02 3.64
CA HIS A 50 7.28 2.82 4.27
C HIS A 50 8.20 4.03 4.06
N PHE A 51 8.71 4.56 5.17
CA PHE A 51 9.74 5.59 5.24
C PHE A 51 11.06 4.97 5.69
N PRO A 52 12.00 4.66 4.78
CA PRO A 52 13.23 3.99 5.14
C PRO A 52 14.08 4.88 6.05
N ASN A 53 14.88 4.24 6.91
CA ASN A 53 15.87 4.89 7.78
C ASN A 53 17.11 5.38 6.98
N ASP A 54 16.87 6.13 5.91
CA ASP A 54 17.89 6.72 5.05
C ASP A 54 17.77 8.26 5.10
N PRO A 55 18.81 8.98 5.56
CA PRO A 55 18.77 10.44 5.67
C PRO A 55 18.65 11.17 4.32
N ARG A 56 18.79 10.46 3.19
CA ARG A 56 18.64 11.01 1.83
C ARG A 56 17.17 11.18 1.41
N VAL A 57 16.24 10.51 2.10
CA VAL A 57 14.80 10.62 1.85
C VAL A 57 14.11 11.44 2.94
N SER A 58 13.12 12.23 2.55
CA SER A 58 12.40 13.13 3.47
C SER A 58 11.01 12.64 3.85
N GLY A 59 10.67 11.40 3.51
CA GLY A 59 9.37 10.80 3.79
C GLY A 59 9.20 9.43 3.14
N PRO A 60 7.97 8.89 3.19
CA PRO A 60 7.66 7.58 2.60
C PRO A 60 7.99 7.53 1.11
N VAL A 61 8.51 6.39 0.65
CA VAL A 61 8.95 6.22 -0.76
C VAL A 61 8.32 5.02 -1.47
N ILE A 62 7.70 4.11 -0.73
CA ILE A 62 7.18 2.85 -1.30
C ILE A 62 5.97 2.33 -0.51
N THR A 63 5.07 1.60 -1.20
CA THR A 63 4.00 0.83 -0.58
C THR A 63 4.44 -0.61 -0.33
N LEU A 64 4.52 -1.00 0.93
CA LEU A 64 4.83 -2.37 1.39
C LEU A 64 3.69 -3.04 2.15
N ASP A 65 2.72 -2.25 2.61
CA ASP A 65 1.64 -2.72 3.47
C ASP A 65 0.33 -2.79 2.68
N TYR A 66 -0.35 -3.93 2.75
CA TYR A 66 -1.54 -4.22 1.95
C TYR A 66 -2.62 -4.90 2.78
N ILE A 67 -3.88 -4.61 2.47
CA ILE A 67 -5.04 -5.36 2.98
C ILE A 67 -5.73 -6.02 1.78
N PHE A 68 -5.60 -7.34 1.65
CA PHE A 68 -6.43 -8.14 0.74
C PHE A 68 -7.66 -8.62 1.49
N TYR A 69 -8.85 -8.47 0.89
CA TYR A 69 -10.10 -8.73 1.58
C TYR A 69 -11.11 -9.53 0.75
N SER A 70 -12.07 -10.15 1.44
CA SER A 70 -13.12 -10.94 0.80
C SER A 70 -14.04 -10.07 -0.06
N ARG A 71 -14.46 -10.58 -1.22
CA ARG A 71 -15.46 -9.93 -2.09
C ARG A 71 -16.85 -9.81 -1.45
N LEU A 72 -17.08 -10.51 -0.33
CA LEU A 72 -18.30 -10.37 0.47
C LEU A 72 -18.32 -9.06 1.27
N LEU A 73 -17.17 -8.42 1.49
CA LEU A 73 -17.07 -7.14 2.18
C LEU A 73 -17.21 -5.99 1.19
N ALA A 74 -18.00 -4.99 1.54
CA ALA A 74 -18.08 -3.75 0.79
C ALA A 74 -17.16 -2.68 1.41
N LEU A 75 -16.10 -2.30 0.70
CA LEU A 75 -15.20 -1.22 1.11
C LEU A 75 -15.98 0.11 1.13
N GLN A 76 -15.96 0.80 2.26
CA GLN A 76 -16.58 2.11 2.45
C GLN A 76 -15.55 3.24 2.35
N HIS A 77 -14.38 3.02 2.93
CA HIS A 77 -13.29 3.99 2.94
C HIS A 77 -11.95 3.26 3.08
N ALA A 78 -10.90 3.80 2.47
CA ALA A 78 -9.54 3.36 2.64
C ALA A 78 -8.57 4.53 2.58
N ALA A 79 -7.52 4.49 3.38
CA ALA A 79 -6.46 5.48 3.36
C ALA A 79 -5.20 4.93 4.04
N VAL A 80 -4.04 5.53 3.72
CA VAL A 80 -2.87 5.47 4.60
C VAL A 80 -2.92 6.66 5.55
N ARG A 81 -2.69 6.41 6.84
CA ARG A 81 -2.56 7.48 7.82
C ARG A 81 -1.13 8.02 7.81
N HIS A 82 -0.95 9.28 7.44
CA HIS A 82 0.35 9.96 7.45
C HIS A 82 0.59 10.82 8.71
N HIS A 83 -0.48 11.24 9.37
CA HIS A 83 -0.41 12.14 10.54
C HIS A 83 -0.03 11.37 11.81
N ASP A 84 0.98 11.88 12.53
CA ASP A 84 1.49 11.32 13.79
C ASP A 84 1.85 9.83 13.70
N THR A 85 2.52 9.39 12.64
CA THR A 85 2.89 7.96 12.50
C THR A 85 4.38 7.72 12.62
N LEU A 86 5.19 8.63 12.11
CA LEU A 86 6.64 8.45 12.06
C LEU A 86 7.32 8.45 13.44
N HIS A 87 6.62 8.88 14.49
CA HIS A 87 7.14 8.82 15.85
C HIS A 87 6.99 7.43 16.51
N ILE A 88 6.24 6.51 15.89
CA ILE A 88 5.98 5.15 16.40
C ILE A 88 6.52 4.03 15.51
N SER A 89 6.64 4.26 14.19
CA SER A 89 7.17 3.30 13.24
C SER A 89 7.58 4.00 11.94
N ASP A 90 8.53 3.40 11.23
CA ASP A 90 8.87 3.69 9.82
C ASP A 90 7.79 3.20 8.83
N HIS A 91 6.85 2.37 9.30
CA HIS A 91 5.66 1.98 8.55
C HIS A 91 4.43 2.84 8.93
N LEU A 92 3.68 3.24 7.91
CA LEU A 92 2.46 4.01 8.03
C LEU A 92 1.24 3.07 7.99
N PRO A 93 0.27 3.22 8.90
CA PRO A 93 -0.89 2.34 8.96
C PRO A 93 -1.78 2.47 7.72
N VAL A 94 -2.12 1.32 7.15
CA VAL A 94 -3.19 1.17 6.15
C VAL A 94 -4.50 0.96 6.89
N VAL A 95 -5.49 1.81 6.61
CA VAL A 95 -6.81 1.78 7.24
C VAL A 95 -7.86 1.42 6.20
N GLY A 96 -8.72 0.45 6.50
CA GLY A 96 -9.86 0.07 5.69
C GLY A 96 -11.14 0.01 6.53
N HIS A 97 -12.19 0.68 6.08
CA HIS A 97 -13.53 0.60 6.68
C HIS A 97 -14.41 -0.25 5.78
N PHE A 98 -14.94 -1.34 6.34
CA PHE A 98 -15.73 -2.31 5.59
C PHE A 98 -17.15 -2.40 6.14
N ARG A 99 -18.11 -2.60 5.25
CA ARG A 99 -19.45 -3.04 5.59
C ARG A 99 -19.54 -4.55 5.40
N LEU A 100 -20.08 -5.23 6.41
CA LEU A 100 -20.36 -6.66 6.36
C LEU A 100 -21.62 -6.93 5.50
N PRO A 101 -21.73 -8.12 4.89
CA PRO A 101 -22.94 -8.48 4.15
C PRO A 101 -24.16 -8.57 5.07
N GLU A 102 -25.32 -8.15 4.58
CA GLU A 102 -26.59 -8.30 5.30
C GLU A 102 -26.99 -9.79 5.28
N GLY A 103 -27.07 -10.43 6.44
CA GLY A 103 -27.49 -11.83 6.58
C GLY A 103 -26.61 -12.71 7.47
N GLY A 104 -25.40 -12.27 7.84
CA GLY A 104 -24.48 -13.10 8.62
C GLY A 104 -23.99 -14.34 7.86
N ILE A 105 -22.85 -14.87 8.29
CA ILE A 105 -22.23 -16.07 7.73
C ILE A 105 -23.04 -17.32 8.08
#